data_AF-A0AAD0U7A3-F1
#
_entry.id   AF-A0AAD0U7A3-F1
#
_cell.length_a   1.000
_cell.length_b   1.000
_cell.length_c   1.000
_cell.angle_alpha   90.00
_cell.angle_beta   90.00
_cell.angle_gamma   90.00
#
_symmetry.space_group_name_H-M   'P 1'
#
loop_
_entity.id
_entity.type
_entity.pdbx_description
1 polymer ?
#
loop_
_entity_poly.entity_id
_entity_poly.type
_entity_poly.pdbx_seq_one_letter_code
_entity_poly.pdbx_strand_id
1 'polypeptide(L)'
;MCTNAMSIARRHLSIIVRLCDMSEQEAPVGELVRATVKNCLLAMQTTGTEASEAAEIIEQLLQHELATLPAERDKCRKVLEAAHLHAEYLTVAQHKATH
;
A
#
# COMPACT_ATOMS: atom_id res chain seq x y z
N MET A 1 -15.86 -4.92 13.58
CA MET A 1 -15.80 -5.37 12.16
C MET A 1 -15.53 -4.13 11.30
N CYS A 2 -14.26 -3.88 10.94
CA CYS A 2 -13.86 -2.75 10.10
C CYS A 2 -14.03 -3.10 8.60
N THR A 3 -15.25 -3.46 8.19
CA THR A 3 -15.56 -3.91 6.82
C THR A 3 -15.28 -2.85 5.76
N ASN A 4 -15.46 -1.57 6.09
CA ASN A 4 -15.19 -0.46 5.17
C ASN A 4 -13.69 -0.21 4.97
N ALA A 5 -12.89 -0.18 6.03
CA ALA A 5 -11.44 0.03 5.95
C ALA A 5 -10.76 -1.08 5.13
N MET A 6 -11.10 -2.34 5.41
CA MET A 6 -10.59 -3.49 4.66
C MET A 6 -11.03 -3.45 3.19
N SER A 7 -12.26 -3.02 2.88
CA SER A 7 -12.72 -2.86 1.49
C SER A 7 -11.93 -1.77 0.74
N ILE A 8 -11.69 -0.63 1.40
CA ILE A 8 -10.86 0.45 0.87
C ILE A 8 -9.44 -0.04 0.61
N ALA A 9 -8.83 -0.73 1.58
CA ALA A 9 -7.47 -1.25 1.48
C ALA A 9 -7.33 -2.24 0.32
N ARG A 10 -8.23 -3.21 0.21
CA ARG A 10 -8.24 -4.18 -0.90
C ARG A 10 -8.40 -3.51 -2.26
N ARG A 11 -9.26 -2.48 -2.36
CA ARG A 11 -9.42 -1.72 -3.61
C ARG A 11 -8.11 -1.05 -4.02
N HIS A 12 -7.42 -0.39 -3.09
CA HIS A 12 -6.14 0.27 -3.39
C HIS A 12 -5.03 -0.75 -3.66
N LEU A 13 -5.03 -1.90 -2.97
CA LEU A 13 -4.12 -3.00 -3.26
C LEU A 13 -4.28 -3.50 -4.71
N SER A 14 -5.52 -3.69 -5.18
CA SER A 14 -5.75 -4.08 -6.59
C SER A 14 -5.21 -3.06 -7.59
N ILE A 15 -5.21 -1.76 -7.25
CA ILE A 15 -4.58 -0.72 -8.07
C ILE A 15 -3.06 -0.91 -8.08
N ILE A 16 -2.44 -1.12 -6.92
CA ILE A 16 -0.99 -1.36 -6.79
C ILE A 16 -0.57 -2.61 -7.58
N VAL A 17 -1.33 -3.69 -7.49
CA VAL A 17 -1.08 -4.92 -8.27
C VAL A 17 -1.21 -4.65 -9.78
N ARG A 18 -2.14 -3.80 -10.21
CA ARG A 18 -2.21 -3.40 -11.62
C ARG A 18 -1.02 -2.53 -12.05
N LEU A 19 -0.50 -1.69 -11.15
CA LEU A 19 0.73 -0.93 -11.38
C LEU A 19 1.97 -1.85 -11.48
N CYS A 20 1.98 -2.99 -10.78
CA CYS A 20 2.99 -4.02 -11.03
C CYS A 20 2.99 -4.48 -12.48
N ASP A 21 1.82 -4.83 -13.02
CA ASP A 21 1.70 -5.31 -14.41
C ASP A 21 2.19 -4.24 -15.41
N MET A 22 1.96 -2.96 -15.11
CA MET A 22 2.45 -1.85 -15.92
C MET A 22 3.98 -1.64 -15.78
N SER A 23 4.54 -1.84 -14.59
CA SER A 23 5.99 -1.80 -14.34
C SER A 23 6.75 -2.86 -15.14
N GLU A 24 6.16 -4.05 -15.28
CA GLU A 24 6.73 -5.11 -16.12
C GLU A 24 6.90 -4.65 -17.58
N GLN A 25 6.01 -3.78 -18.06
CA GLN A 25 6.01 -3.15 -19.39
C GLN A 25 6.86 -1.86 -19.47
N GLU A 26 7.75 -1.62 -18.50
CA GLU A 26 8.68 -0.47 -18.45
C GLU A 26 8.02 0.90 -18.23
N ALA A 27 6.76 0.94 -17.78
CA ALA A 27 6.12 2.20 -17.40
C ALA A 27 6.65 2.71 -16.04
N PRO A 28 6.96 4.02 -15.89
CA PRO A 28 7.34 4.59 -14.61
C PRO A 28 6.11 4.69 -13.69
N VAL A 29 6.02 3.80 -12.69
CA VAL A 29 4.87 3.73 -11.76
C VAL A 29 5.17 4.22 -10.34
N GLY A 30 6.41 4.56 -10.01
CA GLY A 30 6.83 4.82 -8.62
C GLY A 30 6.04 5.94 -7.91
N GLU A 31 5.74 7.03 -8.60
CA GLU A 31 4.90 8.11 -8.03
C GLU A 31 3.43 7.69 -7.87
N LEU A 32 2.90 6.91 -8.82
CA LEU A 32 1.55 6.39 -8.76
C LEU A 32 1.37 5.42 -7.59
N VAL A 33 2.37 4.59 -7.32
CA VAL A 33 2.39 3.68 -6.17
C VAL A 33 2.33 4.46 -4.86
N ARG A 34 3.22 5.44 -4.68
CA ARG A 34 3.23 6.29 -3.47
C ARG A 34 1.91 7.05 -3.27
N ALA A 35 1.38 7.63 -4.35
CA ALA A 35 0.09 8.31 -4.32
C ALA A 35 -1.05 7.35 -3.94
N THR A 36 -1.04 6.12 -4.46
CA THR A 36 -2.06 5.11 -4.16
C THR A 36 -2.01 4.67 -2.70
N VAL A 37 -0.82 4.46 -2.13
CA VAL A 37 -0.63 4.13 -0.71
C VAL A 37 -1.13 5.27 0.18
N LYS A 38 -0.71 6.52 -0.10
CA LYS A 38 -1.17 7.69 0.66
C LYS A 38 -2.70 7.84 0.61
N ASN A 39 -3.30 7.69 -0.58
CA ASN A 39 -4.74 7.78 -0.75
C ASN A 39 -5.50 6.66 -0.02
N CYS A 40 -4.92 5.46 0.02
CA CYS A 40 -5.46 4.33 0.78
C CYS A 40 -5.57 4.68 2.27
N LEU A 41 -4.47 5.15 2.87
CA LEU A 41 -4.41 5.52 4.28
C LEU A 41 -5.38 6.66 4.61
N LEU A 42 -5.38 7.72 3.79
CA LEU A 42 -6.30 8.85 3.95
C LEU A 42 -7.76 8.41 3.84
N ALA A 43 -8.10 7.56 2.88
CA ALA A 43 -9.46 7.08 2.70
C ALA A 43 -9.95 6.21 3.87
N MET A 44 -9.07 5.40 4.49
CA MET A 44 -9.42 4.67 5.71
C MET A 44 -9.62 5.63 6.88
N GLN A 45 -8.71 6.59 7.06
CA GLN A 45 -8.77 7.58 8.14
C GLN A 45 -10.02 8.47 8.07
N THR A 46 -10.48 8.85 6.88
CA THR A 46 -11.73 9.62 6.72
C THR A 46 -12.98 8.82 7.08
N THR A 47 -12.90 7.49 7.13
CA THR A 47 -13.97 6.62 7.63
C THR A 47 -13.87 6.34 9.14
N GLY A 48 -12.94 6.98 9.84
CA GLY A 48 -12.74 6.85 11.28
C GLY A 48 -11.76 5.75 11.69
N THR A 49 -11.00 5.17 10.77
CA THR A 49 -9.93 4.22 11.10
C THR A 49 -8.73 4.98 11.63
N GLU A 50 -8.18 4.52 12.77
CA GLU A 50 -6.98 5.11 13.34
C GLU A 50 -5.79 4.98 12.38
N ALA A 51 -4.87 5.94 12.41
CA ALA A 51 -3.75 5.99 11.48
C ALA A 51 -2.86 4.73 11.56
N SER A 52 -2.60 4.23 12.77
CA SER A 52 -1.85 2.99 13.00
C SER A 52 -2.60 1.75 12.49
N GLU A 53 -3.90 1.65 12.75
CA GLU A 53 -4.73 0.54 12.24
C GLU A 53 -4.78 0.55 10.71
N ALA A 54 -4.95 1.72 10.09
CA ALA A 54 -4.93 1.90 8.64
C ALA A 54 -3.60 1.43 8.02
N ALA A 55 -2.48 1.75 8.67
CA ALA A 55 -1.15 1.31 8.26
C ALA A 55 -0.98 -0.21 8.38
N GLU A 56 -1.33 -0.79 9.53
CA GLU A 56 -1.24 -2.23 9.76
C GLU A 56 -2.06 -3.02 8.72
N ILE A 57 -3.27 -2.56 8.39
CA ILE A 57 -4.12 -3.21 7.39
C ILE A 57 -3.42 -3.26 6.03
N ILE A 58 -2.89 -2.14 5.54
CA ILE A 58 -2.27 -2.11 4.20
C ILE A 58 -0.92 -2.82 4.19
N GLU A 59 -0.14 -2.75 5.27
CA GLU A 59 1.13 -3.46 5.41
C GLU A 59 0.93 -4.98 5.36
N GLN A 60 -0.04 -5.51 6.11
CA GLN A 60 -0.37 -6.95 6.09
C GLN A 60 -0.79 -7.42 4.70
N LEU A 61 -1.59 -6.61 4.00
CA LEU A 61 -2.01 -6.91 2.62
C LEU A 61 -0.83 -6.91 1.64
N LEU A 62 0.06 -5.93 1.73
CA LEU A 62 1.25 -5.85 0.88
C LEU A 62 2.22 -7.01 1.15
N GLN A 63 2.42 -7.37 2.42
CA GLN A 63 3.24 -8.52 2.81
C GLN A 63 2.65 -9.84 2.29
N HIS A 64 1.32 -10.00 2.36
CA HIS A 64 0.64 -11.15 1.78
C HIS A 64 0.91 -11.25 0.27
N GLU A 65 0.73 -10.16 -0.48
CA GLU A 65 1.03 -10.16 -1.92
C GLU A 65 2.50 -10.44 -2.22
N LEU A 66 3.44 -9.91 -1.43
CA LEU A 66 4.88 -10.19 -1.59
C LEU A 66 5.23 -11.67 -1.36
N ALA A 67 4.56 -12.30 -0.39
CA ALA A 67 4.77 -13.70 -0.05
C ALA A 67 4.18 -14.66 -1.09
N THR A 68 3.10 -14.27 -1.76
CA THR A 68 2.45 -15.07 -2.81
C THR A 68 3.01 -14.78 -4.22
N LEU A 69 3.79 -13.71 -4.37
CA LEU A 69 4.36 -13.32 -5.66
C LEU A 69 5.39 -14.35 -6.18
N PRO A 70 5.24 -14.87 -7.41
CA PRO A 70 6.23 -15.73 -8.04
C PRO A 70 7.62 -15.09 -8.11
N ALA A 71 8.65 -15.93 -8.08
CA ALA A 71 10.04 -15.47 -8.08
C ALA A 71 10.42 -14.74 -9.39
N GLU A 72 9.77 -15.03 -10.52
CA GLU A 72 10.13 -14.42 -11.81
C GLU A 72 9.64 -12.96 -11.96
N ARG A 73 8.82 -12.45 -11.04
CA ARG A 73 8.21 -11.11 -11.13
C ARG A 73 9.00 -10.03 -10.39
N ASP A 74 10.29 -9.89 -10.70
CA ASP A 74 11.21 -8.99 -9.99
C ASP A 74 10.79 -7.51 -10.01
N LYS A 75 10.23 -7.03 -11.14
CA LYS A 75 9.78 -5.62 -11.21
C LYS A 75 8.52 -5.40 -10.39
N CYS A 76 7.58 -6.35 -10.38
CA CYS A 76 6.46 -6.28 -9.44
C CYS A 76 6.91 -6.35 -7.98
N ARG A 77 7.87 -7.22 -7.65
CA ARG A 77 8.42 -7.32 -6.29
C ARG A 77 8.92 -5.96 -5.81
N LYS A 78 9.73 -5.28 -6.62
CA LYS A 78 10.22 -3.91 -6.33
C LYS A 78 9.09 -2.90 -6.15
N VAL A 79 8.01 -3.01 -6.90
CA VAL A 79 6.83 -2.14 -6.76
C VAL A 79 6.13 -2.37 -5.41
N LEU A 80 5.91 -3.62 -5.03
CA LEU A 80 5.28 -3.97 -3.76
C LEU A 80 6.17 -3.62 -2.57
N GLU A 81 7.48 -3.85 -2.65
CA GLU A 81 8.46 -3.42 -1.65
C GLU A 81 8.47 -1.90 -1.49
N ALA A 82 8.43 -1.15 -2.59
CA ALA A 82 8.34 0.31 -2.55
C ALA A 82 7.01 0.80 -1.95
N ALA A 83 5.90 0.11 -2.21
CA ALA A 83 4.61 0.41 -1.59
C ALA A 83 4.65 0.18 -0.08
N HIS A 84 5.23 -0.95 0.34
CA HIS A 84 5.35 -1.35 1.75
C HIS A 84 6.26 -0.37 2.53
N LEU A 85 7.46 -0.07 2.01
CA LEU A 85 8.36 0.92 2.61
C LEU A 85 7.71 2.31 2.71
N HIS A 86 6.90 2.69 1.72
CA HIS A 86 6.21 3.98 1.78
C HIS A 86 5.09 4.01 2.83
N ALA A 87 4.36 2.91 3.00
CA ALA A 87 3.37 2.78 4.07
C ALA A 87 4.05 2.93 5.44
N GLU A 88 5.13 2.18 5.69
CA GLU A 88 5.91 2.27 6.94
C GLU A 88 6.43 3.69 7.20
N TYR A 89 6.97 4.35 6.17
CA TYR A 89 7.46 5.73 6.28
C TYR A 89 6.34 6.68 6.72
N LEU A 90 5.15 6.58 6.12
CA LEU A 90 4.02 7.43 6.47
C LEU A 90 3.55 7.17 7.91
N THR A 91 3.53 5.91 8.34
CA THR A 91 3.21 5.52 9.72
C THR A 91 4.15 6.19 10.71
N VAL A 92 5.46 6.08 10.49
CA VAL A 92 6.48 6.68 11.38
C VAL A 92 6.43 8.21 11.33
N ALA A 93 6.21 8.81 10.16
CA ALA A 93 6.09 10.25 10.00
C ALA A 93 4.88 10.83 10.76
N GLN A 94 3.74 10.11 10.74
CA GLN A 94 2.54 10.51 11.48
C GLN A 94 2.78 10.49 12.99
N HIS A 95 3.43 9.44 13.53
CA HIS A 95 3.76 9.36 14.96
C HIS A 95 4.68 10.50 15.44
N LYS A 96 5.60 10.97 14.59
CA LYS A 96 6.49 12.10 14.92
C LYS A 96 5.82 13.47 14.90
N ALA A 97 4.70 13.62 14.19
CA ALA A 97 3.98 14.89 14.10
C ALA A 97 3.02 15.12 15.28
N THR A 98 2.71 14.08 16.04
CA THR A 98 1.80 14.09 17.21
C THR A 98 2.52 14.27 18.56
N HIS A 99 3.84 14.42 18.57
CA HIS A 99 4.68 14.70 19.74
C HIS A 99 5.35 16.07 19.61
#